data_AF-A0A353NR69-F1
#
_entry.id   AF-A0A353NR69-F1
#
_cell.length_a   1.000
_cell.length_b   1.000
_cell.length_c   1.000
_cell.angle_alpha   90.00
_cell.angle_beta   90.00
_cell.angle_gamma   90.00
#
_symmetry.space_group_name_H-M   'P 1'
#
loop_
_entity.id
_entity.type
_entity.pdbx_description
1 polymer ?
#
loop_
_entity_poly.entity_id
_entity_poly.type
_entity_poly.pdbx_seq_one_letter_code
_entity_poly.pdbx_strand_id
1 'polypeptide(L)' 'MFRSYKKGRPVLKIPRSRLEVILEVLAILGILFHVLLLVYYWPALPETIPTHFGFSGEADSWGGKSSLILLLVVNIGM' A
#
# COMPACT_ATOMS: atom_id res chain seq x y z
N MET A 1 19.33 34.57 36.61
CA MET A 1 20.41 33.91 35.84
C MET A 1 19.96 32.49 35.51
N PHE A 2 19.47 32.24 34.27
CA PHE A 2 19.22 30.89 33.75
C PHE A 2 19.67 30.86 32.29
N ARG A 3 20.73 30.09 32.01
CA ARG A 3 21.29 29.93 30.67
C ARG A 3 20.56 28.78 29.98
N SER A 4 19.66 29.10 29.06
CA SER A 4 18.91 28.12 28.27
C SER A 4 19.84 27.53 27.20
N TYR A 5 20.21 26.26 27.37
CA TYR A 5 20.98 25.51 26.37
C TYR A 5 20.05 24.97 25.29
N LYS A 6 20.02 25.61 24.10
CA LYS A 6 19.53 24.95 22.88
C LYS A 6 20.61 23.96 22.40
N LYS A 7 20.48 22.68 22.78
CA LYS A 7 21.30 21.61 22.21
C LYS A 7 20.71 21.22 20.85
N GLY A 8 21.47 21.38 19.77
CA GLY A 8 21.08 20.90 18.44
C GLY A 8 20.80 19.40 18.47
N ARG A 9 19.76 18.95 17.77
CA ARG A 9 19.38 17.52 17.76
C ARG A 9 20.51 16.70 17.10
N PRO A 10 21.09 15.70 17.78
CA PRO A 10 22.12 14.86 17.18
C PRO A 10 21.52 13.98 16.08
N VAL A 11 22.18 13.93 14.92
CA VAL A 11 21.80 13.04 13.81
C VAL A 11 22.39 11.66 14.08
N LEU A 12 21.52 10.70 14.38
CA LEU A 12 21.92 9.30 14.60
C LEU A 12 22.08 8.59 13.27
N LYS A 13 23.22 7.90 13.08
CA LYS A 13 23.45 6.99 11.95
C LYS A 13 23.13 5.57 12.40
N ILE A 14 21.88 5.16 12.21
CA ILE A 14 21.41 3.82 12.58
C ILE A 14 21.53 2.93 11.32
N PRO A 15 22.33 1.86 11.35
CA PRO A 15 22.40 0.93 10.22
C PRO A 15 21.09 0.15 10.10
N ARG A 16 20.69 -0.19 8.87
CA ARG A 16 19.49 -1.00 8.65
C ARG A 16 19.65 -2.38 9.25
N SER A 17 18.63 -2.85 9.98
CA SER A 17 18.61 -4.21 10.49
C SER A 17 18.29 -5.20 9.37
N ARG A 18 18.68 -6.48 9.54
CA ARG A 18 18.34 -7.54 8.57
C ARG A 18 16.83 -7.69 8.39
N LEU A 19 16.09 -7.55 9.49
CA LEU A 19 14.63 -7.62 9.48
C LEU A 19 14.03 -6.49 8.63
N GLU A 20 14.50 -5.25 8.80
CA GLU A 20 14.05 -4.12 7.98
C GLU A 20 14.28 -4.37 6.48
N VAL A 21 15.44 -4.88 6.11
CA VAL A 21 15.75 -5.20 4.71
C VAL A 21 14.82 -6.29 4.18
N ILE A 22 14.58 -7.35 4.96
CA ILE A 22 13.67 -8.43 4.56
C ILE A 22 12.23 -7.91 4.39
N LEU A 23 11.72 -7.14 5.34
CA LEU A 23 10.37 -6.57 5.26
C LEU A 23 10.23 -5.62 4.07
N GLU A 24 11.24 -4.79 3.79
CA GLU A 24 11.23 -3.87 2.66
C GLU A 24 11.22 -4.64 1.32
N VAL A 25 12.04 -5.68 1.19
CA VAL A 25 12.03 -6.55 0.01
C VAL A 25 10.68 -7.24 -0.16
N LEU A 26 10.10 -7.78 0.91
CA LEU A 26 8.78 -8.42 0.87
C LEU A 26 7.68 -7.41 0.50
N ALA A 27 7.74 -6.18 1.00
CA ALA A 27 6.80 -5.12 0.64
C ALA A 27 6.88 -4.79 -0.86
N ILE A 28 8.09 -4.62 -1.40
CA ILE A 28 8.30 -4.38 -2.84
C ILE A 28 7.76 -5.56 -3.67
N LEU A 29 8.09 -6.79 -3.28
CA LEU A 29 7.59 -7.99 -3.97
C LEU A 29 6.05 -8.08 -3.92
N GLY A 30 5.43 -7.71 -2.79
CA GLY A 30 3.98 -7.66 -2.65
C GLY A 30 3.32 -6.65 -3.59
N ILE A 31 3.88 -5.45 -3.71
CA ILE A 31 3.40 -4.42 -4.64
C ILE A 31 3.52 -4.93 -6.09
N LEU A 32 4.68 -5.48 -6.46
CA LEU A 32 4.89 -6.04 -7.80
C LEU A 32 3.92 -7.17 -8.10
N PHE A 33 3.72 -8.09 -7.14
CA PHE A 33 2.77 -9.19 -7.28
C PHE A 33 1.33 -8.68 -7.48
N HIS A 34 0.91 -7.66 -6.74
CA HIS A 34 -0.40 -7.05 -6.89
C HIS A 34 -0.59 -6.43 -8.29
N VAL A 35 0.41 -5.67 -8.78
CA VAL A 35 0.38 -5.12 -10.15
C VAL A 35 0.25 -6.25 -11.18
N LEU A 36 1.05 -7.31 -11.04
CA LEU A 36 1.05 -8.45 -11.97
C LEU A 36 -0.31 -9.14 -11.99
N LEU A 37 -0.91 -9.40 -10.83
CA LEU A 37 -2.25 -9.99 -10.75
C LEU A 37 -3.30 -9.12 -11.45
N LEU A 38 -3.29 -7.81 -11.20
CA LEU A 38 -4.25 -6.90 -11.80
C LEU A 38 -4.13 -6.89 -13.32
N VAL A 39 -2.91 -6.77 -13.86
CA VAL A 39 -2.65 -6.78 -15.31
C VAL A 39 -3.03 -8.12 -15.93
N TYR A 40 -2.67 -9.24 -15.28
CA TYR A 40 -2.94 -10.58 -15.79
C TYR A 40 -4.44 -10.87 -15.90
N TYR A 41 -5.21 -10.51 -14.87
CA TYR A 41 -6.66 -10.76 -14.84
C TYR A 41 -7.51 -9.63 -15.45
N TRP A 42 -6.93 -8.48 -15.80
CA TRP A 42 -7.66 -7.34 -16.36
C TRP A 42 -8.61 -7.69 -17.51
N PRO A 43 -8.24 -8.53 -18.50
CA PRO A 43 -9.12 -8.87 -19.61
C PRO A 43 -10.30 -9.76 -19.20
N ALA A 44 -10.14 -10.52 -18.11
CA ALA A 44 -11.18 -11.41 -17.59
C ALA A 44 -12.21 -10.67 -16.72
N LEU A 45 -11.92 -9.45 -16.29
CA LEU A 45 -12.81 -8.65 -15.46
C LEU A 45 -13.98 -8.08 -16.29
N PRO A 46 -15.24 -8.27 -15.84
CA PRO A 46 -16.37 -7.58 -16.44
C PRO A 46 -16.26 -6.07 -16.21
N GLU A 47 -16.97 -5.29 -17.03
CA GLU A 47 -16.95 -3.82 -16.91
C GLU A 47 -17.45 -3.33 -15.54
N THR A 48 -18.36 -4.07 -14.90
CA THR A 48 -18.89 -3.78 -13.56
C THR A 48 -18.55 -4.91 -12.60
N ILE A 49 -17.94 -4.58 -11.46
CA ILE A 49 -17.51 -5.49 -10.40
C ILE A 49 -18.12 -5.07 -9.06
N PRO A 50 -18.25 -5.99 -8.09
CA PRO A 50 -18.61 -5.63 -6.72
C PRO A 50 -17.46 -4.84 -6.07
N THR A 51 -17.81 -3.73 -5.42
CA THR A 51 -16.84 -2.81 -4.78
C THR A 51 -16.97 -2.77 -3.26
N HIS A 52 -18.09 -3.25 -2.72
CA HIS A 52 -18.31 -3.40 -1.28
C HIS A 52 -19.19 -4.63 -1.04
N PHE A 53 -18.91 -5.32 0.07
CA PHE A 53 -19.65 -6.49 0.51
C PHE A 53 -20.20 -6.21 1.91
N GLY A 54 -21.50 -6.41 2.08
CA GLY A 54 -22.19 -6.22 3.35
C GLY A 54 -21.85 -7.33 4.36
N PHE A 55 -22.43 -7.24 5.55
CA PHE A 55 -22.20 -8.22 6.62
C PHE A 55 -22.65 -9.65 6.26
N SER A 56 -23.60 -9.80 5.33
CA SER A 56 -24.01 -11.11 4.81
C SER A 56 -22.99 -11.75 3.86
N GLY A 57 -21.96 -11.01 3.43
CA GLY A 57 -21.04 -11.42 2.38
C GLY A 57 -21.57 -11.20 0.96
N GLU A 58 -22.79 -10.66 0.82
CA GLU A 58 -23.36 -10.27 -0.47
C GLU A 58 -22.84 -8.90 -0.91
N ALA A 59 -22.69 -8.71 -2.21
CA ALA A 59 -22.30 -7.43 -2.78
C ALA A 59 -23.46 -6.42 -2.69
N ASP A 60 -23.27 -5.33 -1.95
CA ASP A 60 -24.24 -4.24 -1.80
C ASP A 60 -23.82 -2.96 -2.53
N SER A 61 -22.61 -2.93 -3.10
CA SER A 61 -22.11 -1.86 -3.96
C SER A 61 -21.39 -2.41 -5.18
N TRP A 62 -21.57 -1.73 -6.31
CA TRP A 62 -21.03 -2.11 -7.62
C TRP A 62 -20.43 -0.89 -8.32
N GLY A 63 -19.38 -1.11 -9.08
CA GLY A 63 -18.69 -0.03 -9.79
C GLY A 63 -17.87 -0.52 -10.97
N GLY A 64 -17.33 0.42 -11.75
CA GLY A 64 -16.47 0.09 -12.88
C GLY A 64 -15.18 -0.62 -12.44
N LYS A 65 -14.67 -1.55 -13.25
CA LYS A 65 -13.38 -2.23 -12.98
C LYS A 65 -12.18 -1.27 -12.89
N SER A 66 -12.32 -0.06 -13.45
CA SER A 66 -11.36 1.04 -13.31
C SER A 66 -11.14 1.49 -11.86
N SER A 67 -12.07 1.23 -10.95
CA SER A 67 -11.89 1.48 -9.51
C SER A 67 -10.69 0.74 -8.91
N LEU A 68 -10.28 -0.40 -9.46
CA LEU A 68 -9.09 -1.14 -9.04
C LEU A 68 -7.78 -0.36 -9.29
N ILE A 69 -7.76 0.55 -10.26
CA ILE A 69 -6.58 1.41 -10.53
C ILE A 69 -6.39 2.40 -9.38
N LEU A 70 -7.48 2.94 -8.82
CA LEU A 70 -7.39 3.82 -7.64
C LEU A 70 -6.78 3.07 -6.46
N LEU A 71 -7.21 1.82 -6.21
CA LEU A 71 -6.63 0.98 -5.17
C LEU A 71 -5.14 0.73 -5.42
N LEU A 72 -4.74 0.50 -6.66
CA LEU A 72 -3.33 0.33 -6.99
C LEU A 72 -2.49 1.59 -6.71
N VAL A 73 -3.00 2.77 -7.07
CA VAL A 73 -2.32 4.05 -6.79
C VAL A 73 -2.14 4.27 -5.29
N VAL A 74 -3.15 3.95 -4.49
CA VAL A 74 -3.08 4.06 -3.02
C VAL A 74 -1.99 3.16 -2.43
N ASN A 75 -1.75 1.97 -3.01
CA ASN A 75 -0.67 1.07 -2.57
C ASN A 75 0.75 1.63 -2.84
N ILE A 76 0.90 2.55 -3.78
CA ILE A 76 2.20 3.15 -4.15
C ILE A 76 2.42 4.49 -3.41
N GLY A 77 1.33 5.20 -3.08
CA GLY A 77 1.39 6.53 -2.45
C GLY A 77 1.49 6.54 -0.92
N MET A 78 1.23 5.41 -0.25
CA MET A 78 1.50 5.20 1.18
C MET A 78 2.89 4.60 1.38
#